data_AF-A0A976QRQ7-F1
#
_entry.id   AF-A0A976QRQ7-F1
#
_cell.length_a   1.000
_cell.length_b   1.000
_cell.length_c   1.000
_cell.angle_alpha   90.00
_cell.angle_beta   90.00
_cell.angle_gamma   90.00
#
_symmetry.space_group_name_H-M   'P 1'
#
loop_
_entity.id
_entity.type
_entity.pdbx_description
1 polymer ?
#
loop_
_entity_poly.entity_id
_entity_poly.type
_entity_poly.pdbx_seq_one_letter_code
_entity_poly.pdbx_strand_id
1 'polypeptide(L)'
;MTSQLEDIEENSVENKLREENDNIYPYLPYLIDLKNDYSYKVNVEQKKDESNLGNFTKYSHTPQSGYSGKNSLVLYNGEKLMEKNNNKLEQIQEIQNVVYKAVNVYFGTKNQTIPLIIQLNKSEVSNNSKYYVHKKDDTSYWEKWEFQSTDDNKELLKKLKETESNLFDSISLLIDYDKAYTKDELEKIPGVKVSGSQPEKIDVSEYMNLECLNKSNYKCYKHCLTCKTNLDSSDIENVKLKLFIATETNRYSEISLHSSDDANDFNREHIYYEKGKTLNDFENNLYVIFYYEQNKKGDPRPVLFSYQKKVYRPLNLNEYSRKWVCVENSDFNPDICTDFNLLKILKGVSYFMNPVNIDEATGRKIGDYGITDRYITHRFNNSTTVQITIKPDDLNCYRKYTHSTTFGYILGEVNHNGSKLFESYEKYNSSLSTNRVGNFPSMIDYENKNDNLIIESADKCNERNNVGVIVGVLSIIGVVAGGVAGAVYKFPEFFRSIYRRIN
;
A
#
# COMPACT_ATOMS: atom_id res chain seq x y z
N MET A 1 55.39 20.93 -38.67
CA MET A 1 56.40 21.01 -37.59
C MET A 1 55.98 21.98 -36.50
N THR A 2 55.22 23.04 -36.82
CA THR A 2 54.72 24.04 -35.86
C THR A 2 53.66 23.48 -34.89
N SER A 3 52.69 22.67 -35.34
CA SER A 3 51.67 22.11 -34.44
C SER A 3 52.26 21.12 -33.41
N GLN A 4 53.25 20.31 -33.82
CA GLN A 4 53.90 19.36 -32.90
C GLN A 4 54.77 20.06 -31.84
N LEU A 5 55.29 21.26 -32.10
CA LEU A 5 56.06 22.04 -31.12
C LEU A 5 55.13 22.76 -30.14
N GLU A 6 54.01 23.32 -30.62
CA GLU A 6 52.96 23.91 -29.79
C GLU A 6 52.31 22.84 -28.87
N ASP A 7 52.01 21.65 -29.40
CA ASP A 7 51.49 20.51 -28.62
C ASP A 7 52.46 20.03 -27.53
N ILE A 8 53.78 20.14 -27.74
CA ILE A 8 54.80 19.73 -26.74
C ILE A 8 54.91 20.76 -25.61
N GLU A 9 54.84 22.05 -25.90
CA GLU A 9 54.87 23.10 -24.87
C GLU A 9 53.60 23.12 -24.03
N GLU A 10 52.43 22.92 -24.65
CA GLU A 10 51.14 22.88 -23.95
C GLU A 10 51.03 21.68 -22.99
N ASN A 11 51.44 20.48 -23.44
CA ASN A 11 51.51 19.29 -22.59
C ASN A 11 52.50 19.46 -21.41
N SER A 12 53.60 20.20 -21.61
CA SER A 12 54.59 20.47 -20.55
C SER A 12 54.03 21.38 -19.46
N VAL A 13 53.28 22.41 -19.85
CA VAL A 13 52.61 23.32 -18.91
C VAL A 13 51.49 22.60 -18.16
N GLU A 14 50.67 21.80 -18.86
CA GLU A 14 49.59 21.04 -18.23
C GLU A 14 50.12 20.06 -17.17
N ASN A 15 51.22 19.35 -17.46
CA ASN A 15 51.85 18.42 -16.51
C ASN A 15 52.40 19.14 -15.27
N LYS A 16 52.99 20.33 -15.42
CA LYS A 16 53.45 21.13 -14.27
C LYS A 16 52.29 21.62 -13.41
N LEU A 17 51.19 22.08 -14.02
CA LEU A 17 50.00 22.50 -13.28
C LEU A 17 49.38 21.32 -12.52
N ARG A 18 49.39 20.11 -13.10
CA ARG A 18 48.96 18.88 -12.42
C ARG A 18 49.87 18.55 -11.23
N GLU A 19 51.19 18.64 -11.38
CA GLU A 19 52.15 18.41 -10.30
C GLU A 19 51.98 19.41 -9.14
N GLU A 20 51.86 20.71 -9.44
CA GLU A 20 51.60 21.72 -8.42
C GLU A 20 50.26 21.50 -7.71
N ASN A 21 49.20 21.16 -8.46
CA ASN A 21 47.90 20.85 -7.88
C ASN A 21 47.94 19.58 -7.00
N ASP A 22 48.74 18.58 -7.36
CA ASP A 22 48.97 17.38 -6.55
C ASP A 22 49.71 17.68 -5.25
N ASN A 23 50.65 18.63 -5.29
CA ASN A 23 51.37 19.08 -4.10
C ASN A 23 50.46 19.87 -3.14
N ILE A 24 49.54 20.68 -3.67
CA ILE A 24 48.58 21.46 -2.87
C ILE A 24 47.46 20.55 -2.33
N TYR A 25 46.94 19.65 -3.16
CA TYR A 25 45.85 18.73 -2.83
C TYR A 25 46.31 17.28 -2.96
N PRO A 26 46.98 16.72 -1.93
CA PRO A 26 47.59 15.39 -1.99
C PRO A 26 46.56 14.25 -1.95
N TYR A 27 45.29 14.57 -1.69
CA TYR A 27 44.19 13.63 -1.60
C TYR A 27 43.51 13.41 -2.96
N LEU A 28 42.87 12.25 -3.09
CA LEU A 28 41.99 11.91 -4.20
C LEU A 28 40.53 12.29 -3.86
N PRO A 29 39.92 13.32 -4.46
CA PRO A 29 38.55 13.71 -4.13
C PRO A 29 37.51 12.85 -4.88
N TYR A 30 36.60 12.24 -4.13
CA TYR A 30 35.38 11.62 -4.63
C TYR A 30 34.20 12.56 -4.45
N LEU A 31 33.84 13.30 -5.50
CA LEU A 31 32.66 14.19 -5.54
C LEU A 31 31.44 13.36 -5.93
N ILE A 32 30.70 12.86 -4.93
CA ILE A 32 29.67 11.83 -5.15
C ILE A 32 28.39 12.37 -5.81
N ASP A 33 28.22 13.68 -5.89
CA ASP A 33 27.12 14.33 -6.62
C ASP A 33 27.35 14.44 -8.14
N LEU A 34 28.59 14.22 -8.61
CA LEU A 34 28.96 14.39 -10.01
C LEU A 34 28.86 13.09 -10.81
N LYS A 35 28.42 13.21 -12.06
CA LYS A 35 28.17 12.08 -12.98
C LYS A 35 29.12 12.00 -14.16
N ASN A 36 29.97 13.00 -14.30
CA ASN A 36 30.98 13.11 -15.35
C ASN A 36 32.34 13.29 -14.67
N ASP A 37 33.40 13.09 -15.43
CA ASP A 37 34.76 13.38 -14.99
C ASP A 37 34.88 14.84 -14.53
N TYR A 38 35.41 15.01 -13.32
CA TYR A 38 35.55 16.32 -12.66
C TYR A 38 36.99 16.61 -12.25
N SER A 39 37.89 15.65 -12.47
CA SER A 39 39.32 15.83 -12.26
C SER A 39 40.06 14.84 -13.15
N TYR A 40 41.33 15.14 -13.42
CA TYR A 40 42.21 14.17 -14.08
C TYR A 40 42.62 12.99 -13.20
N LYS A 41 42.18 12.95 -11.93
CA LYS A 41 42.54 11.90 -10.98
C LYS A 41 41.48 10.81 -10.89
N VAL A 42 40.25 11.09 -11.32
CA VAL A 42 39.09 10.20 -11.16
C VAL A 42 38.31 10.11 -12.47
N ASN A 43 38.05 8.89 -12.90
CA ASN A 43 37.14 8.55 -14.00
C ASN A 43 35.76 8.18 -13.43
N VAL A 44 34.70 8.72 -14.03
CA VAL A 44 33.30 8.50 -13.65
C VAL A 44 32.55 7.82 -14.79
N GLU A 45 32.14 6.58 -14.55
CA GLU A 45 31.43 5.79 -15.56
C GLU A 45 30.04 5.37 -15.07
N GLN A 46 29.02 5.59 -15.90
CA GLN A 46 27.71 5.00 -15.68
C GLN A 46 27.77 3.48 -15.95
N LYS A 47 27.40 2.67 -14.96
CA LYS A 47 27.29 1.22 -15.11
C LYS A 47 25.87 0.89 -15.60
N LYS A 48 25.73 0.63 -16.91
CA LYS A 48 24.43 0.49 -17.59
C LYS A 48 23.77 -0.88 -17.44
N ASP A 49 24.47 -1.91 -16.97
CA ASP A 49 24.01 -3.32 -16.95
C ASP A 49 23.73 -3.89 -15.55
N GLU A 50 23.05 -3.13 -14.69
CA GLU A 50 22.43 -3.70 -13.49
C GLU A 50 20.92 -3.87 -13.77
N SER A 51 20.58 -4.80 -14.66
CA SER A 51 19.22 -5.08 -15.18
C SER A 51 18.15 -5.32 -14.11
N ASN A 52 18.55 -5.47 -12.85
CA ASN A 52 17.68 -5.75 -11.70
C ASN A 52 17.46 -4.54 -10.78
N LEU A 53 18.03 -3.36 -11.06
CA LEU A 53 17.80 -2.15 -10.27
C LEU A 53 16.74 -1.22 -10.87
N GLY A 54 15.98 -1.66 -11.87
CA GLY A 54 14.95 -0.84 -12.51
C GLY A 54 15.55 0.41 -13.17
N ASN A 55 14.95 1.58 -12.93
CA ASN A 55 15.38 2.85 -13.52
C ASN A 55 16.43 3.59 -12.67
N PHE A 56 16.86 3.03 -11.54
CA PHE A 56 17.92 3.63 -10.72
C PHE A 56 19.26 3.54 -11.45
N THR A 57 20.10 4.56 -11.30
CA THR A 57 21.39 4.61 -12.02
C THR A 57 22.56 4.50 -11.06
N LYS A 58 23.60 3.79 -11.48
CA LYS A 58 24.87 3.63 -10.75
C LYS A 58 26.00 4.29 -11.52
N TYR A 59 26.77 5.12 -10.82
CA TYR A 59 28.01 5.70 -11.31
C TYR A 59 29.18 5.16 -10.50
N SER A 60 30.25 4.75 -11.17
CA SER A 60 31.46 4.25 -10.53
C SER A 60 32.56 5.28 -10.69
N HIS A 61 33.03 5.81 -9.56
CA HIS A 61 34.14 6.74 -9.48
C HIS A 61 35.40 5.93 -9.18
N THR A 62 36.31 5.88 -10.14
CA THR A 62 37.52 5.05 -10.09
C THR A 62 38.76 5.92 -10.23
N PRO A 63 39.83 5.67 -9.44
CA PRO A 63 41.09 6.38 -9.64
C PRO A 63 41.64 6.13 -11.04
N GLN A 64 42.12 7.18 -11.69
CA GLN A 64 42.92 7.03 -12.91
C GLN A 64 44.28 6.39 -12.58
N SER A 65 44.96 5.88 -13.61
CA SER A 65 46.30 5.30 -13.50
C SER A 65 47.26 6.28 -12.80
N GLY A 66 48.01 5.79 -11.79
CA GLY A 66 48.91 6.62 -10.96
C GLY A 66 48.28 7.15 -9.67
N TYR A 67 46.95 7.14 -9.52
CA TYR A 67 46.25 7.67 -8.34
C TYR A 67 45.61 6.58 -7.45
N SER A 68 45.66 5.31 -7.85
CA SER A 68 45.02 4.19 -7.14
C SER A 68 45.54 3.91 -5.72
N GLY A 69 46.73 4.42 -5.37
CA GLY A 69 47.31 4.31 -4.02
C GLY A 69 47.12 5.55 -3.14
N LYS A 70 46.37 6.56 -3.60
CA LYS A 70 46.23 7.84 -2.88
C LYS A 70 45.10 7.78 -1.85
N ASN A 71 45.35 8.37 -0.69
CA ASN A 71 44.32 8.60 0.32
C ASN A 71 43.23 9.50 -0.24
N SER A 72 41.98 9.15 0.02
CA SER A 72 40.84 9.81 -0.60
C SER A 72 40.02 10.66 0.37
N LEU A 73 39.30 11.63 -0.18
CA LEU A 73 38.26 12.38 0.52
C LEU A 73 36.92 12.08 -0.16
N VAL A 74 35.91 11.66 0.61
CA VAL A 74 34.56 11.43 0.08
C VAL A 74 33.69 12.64 0.44
N LEU A 75 33.20 13.33 -0.59
CA LEU A 75 32.57 14.64 -0.49
C LEU A 75 31.23 14.67 -1.21
N TYR A 76 30.25 15.37 -0.63
CA TYR A 76 28.95 15.68 -1.24
C TYR A 76 28.77 17.19 -1.26
N ASN A 77 28.54 17.77 -2.44
CA ASN A 77 28.51 19.23 -2.65
C ASN A 77 29.78 19.94 -2.13
N GLY A 78 30.94 19.28 -2.28
CA GLY A 78 32.24 19.79 -1.81
C GLY A 78 32.52 19.61 -0.32
N GLU A 79 31.55 19.17 0.48
CA GLU A 79 31.67 19.01 1.93
C GLU A 79 31.85 17.54 2.34
N LYS A 80 32.56 17.30 3.44
CA LYS A 80 32.71 15.94 4.00
C LYS A 80 31.37 15.41 4.46
N LEU A 81 31.14 14.11 4.26
CA LEU A 81 29.89 13.48 4.68
C LEU A 81 29.73 13.54 6.20
N MET A 82 28.52 13.87 6.63
CA MET A 82 28.12 13.97 8.03
C MET A 82 27.25 12.78 8.42
N GLU A 83 27.42 12.24 9.62
CA GLU A 83 26.51 11.29 10.26
C GLU A 83 25.83 11.95 11.46
N LYS A 84 24.71 11.36 11.90
CA LYS A 84 23.95 11.83 13.06
C LYS A 84 24.13 10.88 14.23
N ASN A 85 24.96 11.24 15.19
CA ASN A 85 25.20 10.49 16.42
C ASN A 85 24.55 11.23 17.60
N ASN A 86 23.62 10.60 18.31
CA ASN A 86 22.91 11.20 19.46
C ASN A 86 22.34 12.61 19.17
N ASN A 87 21.71 12.78 17.98
CA ASN A 87 21.18 14.05 17.46
C ASN A 87 22.21 15.15 17.16
N LYS A 88 23.51 14.85 17.19
CA LYS A 88 24.57 15.76 16.77
C LYS A 88 25.12 15.32 15.42
N LEU A 89 25.34 16.29 14.53
CA LEU A 89 25.99 16.05 13.25
C LEU A 89 27.51 16.07 13.43
N GLU A 90 28.17 15.01 12.97
CA GLU A 90 29.61 14.85 13.03
C GLU A 90 30.14 14.31 11.70
N GLN A 91 31.38 14.65 11.35
CA GLN A 91 32.00 14.15 10.13
C GLN A 91 32.28 12.65 10.25
N ILE A 92 31.98 11.88 9.20
CA ILE A 92 32.28 10.45 9.14
C ILE A 92 33.78 10.27 8.90
N GLN A 93 34.58 10.25 9.98
CA GLN A 93 36.04 10.16 9.85
C GLN A 93 36.51 8.83 9.25
N GLU A 94 35.76 7.74 9.46
CA GLU A 94 36.16 6.38 9.06
C GLU A 94 36.16 6.11 7.54
N ILE A 95 35.60 7.03 6.75
CA ILE A 95 35.61 6.97 5.28
C ILE A 95 36.57 7.97 4.65
N GLN A 96 37.20 8.82 5.46
CA GLN A 96 38.17 9.82 5.00
C GLN A 96 39.58 9.27 5.14
N ASN A 97 40.49 9.72 4.28
CA ASN A 97 41.89 9.30 4.27
C ASN A 97 42.08 7.78 4.06
N VAL A 98 41.18 7.16 3.29
CA VAL A 98 41.23 5.73 2.94
C VAL A 98 41.56 5.58 1.45
N VAL A 99 42.25 4.51 1.09
CA VAL A 99 42.53 4.15 -0.31
C VAL A 99 41.39 3.28 -0.85
N TYR A 100 40.64 3.81 -1.82
CA TYR A 100 39.54 3.11 -2.47
C TYR A 100 39.91 2.64 -3.88
N LYS A 101 39.45 1.44 -4.24
CA LYS A 101 39.46 0.96 -5.63
C LYS A 101 38.37 1.65 -6.45
N ALA A 102 37.20 1.86 -5.82
CA ALA A 102 36.07 2.54 -6.44
C ALA A 102 35.09 3.05 -5.38
N VAL A 103 34.46 4.19 -5.66
CA VAL A 103 33.26 4.67 -4.96
C VAL A 103 32.09 4.56 -5.93
N ASN A 104 31.14 3.68 -5.65
CA ASN A 104 29.93 3.61 -6.45
C ASN A 104 28.82 4.44 -5.81
N VAL A 105 28.11 5.21 -6.62
CA VAL A 105 27.03 6.08 -6.20
C VAL A 105 25.77 5.71 -6.95
N TYR A 106 24.69 5.50 -6.19
CA TYR A 106 23.37 5.17 -6.72
C TYR A 106 22.48 6.41 -6.67
N PHE A 107 21.83 6.74 -7.79
CA PHE A 107 20.96 7.89 -7.94
C PHE A 107 19.52 7.49 -8.21
N GLY A 108 18.60 8.35 -7.76
CA GLY A 108 17.17 8.16 -7.87
C GLY A 108 16.61 8.27 -9.29
N THR A 109 15.37 7.82 -9.43
CA THR A 109 14.54 7.91 -10.63
C THR A 109 13.76 9.22 -10.69
N LYS A 110 13.42 9.78 -9.53
CA LYS A 110 12.60 10.98 -9.36
C LYS A 110 13.43 12.25 -9.37
N ASN A 111 14.57 12.23 -8.69
CA ASN A 111 15.57 13.29 -8.77
C ASN A 111 16.94 12.64 -8.96
N GLN A 112 17.50 12.80 -10.15
CA GLN A 112 18.78 12.19 -10.46
C GLN A 112 19.97 13.01 -9.94
N THR A 113 19.80 14.20 -9.35
CA THR A 113 20.92 14.98 -8.80
C THR A 113 21.25 14.59 -7.36
N ILE A 114 20.35 13.88 -6.69
CA ILE A 114 20.52 13.48 -5.29
C ILE A 114 21.08 12.06 -5.24
N PRO A 115 22.29 11.85 -4.70
CA PRO A 115 22.81 10.51 -4.46
C PRO A 115 22.02 9.87 -3.31
N LEU A 116 21.58 8.62 -3.49
CA LEU A 116 20.77 7.88 -2.53
C LEU A 116 21.63 6.99 -1.63
N ILE A 117 22.51 6.19 -2.25
CA ILE A 117 23.36 5.22 -1.57
C ILE A 117 24.77 5.33 -2.14
N ILE A 118 25.77 5.22 -1.28
CA ILE A 118 27.15 5.04 -1.69
C ILE A 118 27.68 3.68 -1.24
N GLN A 119 28.46 3.05 -2.12
CA GLN A 119 29.19 1.81 -1.85
C GLN A 119 30.69 2.11 -1.95
N LEU A 120 31.39 1.95 -0.84
CA LEU A 120 32.82 2.20 -0.71
C LEU A 120 33.60 0.90 -0.86
N ASN A 121 34.34 0.75 -1.96
CA ASN A 121 35.14 -0.45 -2.26
C ASN A 121 36.61 -0.18 -1.93
N LYS A 122 37.08 -0.73 -0.81
CA LYS A 122 38.49 -0.61 -0.40
C LYS A 122 39.39 -1.45 -1.31
N SER A 123 40.68 -1.07 -1.38
CA SER A 123 41.68 -1.78 -2.18
C SER A 123 42.15 -3.12 -1.56
N GLU A 124 41.91 -3.32 -0.26
CA GLU A 124 42.32 -4.54 0.48
C GLU A 124 41.40 -5.75 0.25
N VAL A 125 41.97 -6.96 0.35
CA VAL A 125 41.41 -8.27 -0.08
C VAL A 125 40.15 -8.73 0.67
N SER A 126 39.74 -8.08 1.76
CA SER A 126 38.46 -8.39 2.40
C SER A 126 37.32 -7.72 1.63
N ASN A 127 36.50 -8.52 0.94
CA ASN A 127 35.33 -8.15 0.12
C ASN A 127 34.21 -7.34 0.82
N ASN A 128 34.45 -6.72 1.96
CA ASN A 128 33.43 -6.00 2.71
C ASN A 128 33.30 -4.56 2.21
N SER A 129 32.60 -4.41 1.10
CA SER A 129 32.08 -3.10 0.67
C SER A 129 31.28 -2.47 1.82
N LYS A 130 31.54 -1.21 2.14
CA LYS A 130 30.73 -0.47 3.12
C LYS A 130 29.66 0.33 2.38
N TYR A 131 28.43 0.30 2.89
CA TYR A 131 27.31 1.07 2.33
C TYR A 131 26.91 2.18 3.28
N TYR A 132 26.57 3.34 2.70
CA TYR A 132 25.93 4.44 3.43
C TYR A 132 24.70 4.90 2.68
N VAL A 133 23.64 5.17 3.43
CA VAL A 133 22.34 5.60 2.93
C VAL A 133 22.16 7.08 3.26
N HIS A 134 21.74 7.85 2.27
CA HIS A 134 21.42 9.26 2.46
C HIS A 134 20.11 9.39 3.25
N LYS A 135 20.13 10.24 4.27
CA LYS A 135 18.99 10.54 5.13
C LYS A 135 18.78 12.04 5.20
N LYS A 136 17.53 12.41 5.48
CA LYS A 136 17.13 13.79 5.66
C LYS A 136 16.05 13.86 6.74
N ASP A 137 16.35 14.60 7.79
CA ASP A 137 15.35 15.12 8.73
C ASP A 137 15.20 16.64 8.42
N ASP A 138 15.62 17.51 9.35
CA ASP A 138 15.82 18.93 9.10
C ASP A 138 17.12 19.21 8.31
N THR A 139 18.06 18.27 8.34
CA THR A 139 19.38 18.36 7.70
C THR A 139 19.72 17.06 6.98
N SER A 140 20.51 17.15 5.91
CA SER A 140 21.06 15.99 5.19
C SER A 140 22.20 15.34 6.00
N TYR A 141 22.19 14.01 6.08
CA TYR A 141 23.24 13.21 6.70
C TYR A 141 23.28 11.80 6.08
N TRP A 142 24.27 11.02 6.47
CA TRP A 142 24.50 9.67 5.97
C TRP A 142 24.52 8.67 7.12
N GLU A 143 23.93 7.50 6.88
CA GLU A 143 23.84 6.43 7.87
C GLU A 143 24.48 5.16 7.30
N LYS A 144 25.38 4.55 8.08
CA LYS A 144 25.99 3.28 7.69
C LYS A 144 24.91 2.20 7.58
N TRP A 145 24.92 1.45 6.49
CA TRP A 145 24.01 0.34 6.26
C TRP A 145 24.79 -0.97 6.20
N GLU A 146 24.53 -1.84 7.18
CA GLU A 146 25.05 -3.20 7.22
C GLU A 146 24.28 -4.05 6.20
N PHE A 147 24.80 -4.11 4.98
CA PHE A 147 24.25 -4.91 3.89
C PHE A 147 24.68 -6.38 4.04
N GLN A 148 23.72 -7.28 4.18
CA GLN A 148 23.95 -8.70 4.44
C GLN A 148 23.11 -9.58 3.49
N SER A 149 23.26 -9.45 2.17
CA SER A 149 22.45 -10.25 1.24
C SER A 149 23.21 -11.38 0.54
N THR A 150 22.44 -12.42 0.19
CA THR A 150 22.78 -13.52 -0.73
C THR A 150 22.08 -13.38 -2.09
N ASP A 151 21.15 -12.42 -2.24
CA ASP A 151 20.47 -11.99 -3.48
C ASP A 151 20.57 -10.46 -3.58
N ASP A 152 21.75 -9.99 -4.00
CA ASP A 152 22.23 -8.60 -3.81
C ASP A 152 21.30 -7.54 -4.40
N ASN A 153 20.62 -7.83 -5.51
CA ASN A 153 19.89 -6.79 -6.25
C ASN A 153 18.52 -6.46 -5.65
N LYS A 154 17.83 -7.42 -5.02
CA LYS A 154 16.48 -7.18 -4.48
C LYS A 154 16.51 -6.31 -3.23
N GLU A 155 17.42 -6.61 -2.30
CA GLU A 155 17.56 -5.82 -1.07
C GLU A 155 18.07 -4.41 -1.38
N LEU A 156 19.03 -4.28 -2.30
CA LEU A 156 19.50 -2.99 -2.79
C LEU A 156 18.38 -2.17 -3.45
N LEU A 157 17.60 -2.76 -4.36
CA LEU A 157 16.47 -2.08 -4.99
C LEU A 157 15.42 -1.62 -3.95
N LYS A 158 15.12 -2.47 -2.96
CA LYS A 158 14.21 -2.11 -1.87
C LYS A 158 14.75 -0.91 -1.09
N LYS A 159 16.04 -0.92 -0.75
CA LYS A 159 16.67 0.18 -0.02
C LYS A 159 16.73 1.47 -0.84
N LEU A 160 16.99 1.39 -2.14
CA LEU A 160 16.97 2.54 -3.04
C LEU A 160 15.60 3.21 -3.07
N LYS A 161 14.52 2.43 -3.25
CA LYS A 161 13.14 2.93 -3.22
C LYS A 161 12.78 3.57 -1.88
N GLU A 162 13.13 2.90 -0.77
CA GLU A 162 12.90 3.43 0.59
C GLU A 162 13.65 4.74 0.81
N THR A 163 14.91 4.80 0.39
CA THR A 163 15.78 5.98 0.54
C THR A 163 15.25 7.14 -0.29
N GLU A 164 14.98 6.91 -1.57
CA GLU A 164 14.37 7.92 -2.45
C GLU A 164 13.10 8.49 -1.83
N SER A 165 12.20 7.60 -1.37
CA SER A 165 10.93 7.99 -0.76
C SER A 165 11.09 8.82 0.52
N ASN A 166 12.13 8.59 1.30
CA ASN A 166 12.36 9.28 2.57
C ASN A 166 13.05 10.65 2.41
N LEU A 167 13.71 10.89 1.26
CA LEU A 167 14.38 12.18 1.00
C LEU A 167 13.42 13.27 0.51
N PHE A 168 12.26 12.87 -0.02
CA PHE A 168 11.23 13.80 -0.48
C PHE A 168 10.26 14.18 0.63
N ASP A 169 9.76 15.41 0.54
CA ASP A 169 8.63 15.86 1.32
C ASP A 169 7.37 15.03 1.03
N SER A 170 6.35 15.14 1.89
CA SER A 170 5.15 14.32 1.79
C SER A 170 3.86 15.06 2.09
N ILE A 171 2.79 14.71 1.38
CA ILE A 171 1.41 15.09 1.70
C ILE A 171 0.75 13.90 2.38
N SER A 172 0.19 14.13 3.56
CA SER A 172 -0.61 13.16 4.31
C SER A 172 -2.08 13.30 3.92
N LEU A 173 -2.72 12.17 3.60
CA LEU A 173 -4.11 12.10 3.18
C LEU A 173 -4.89 11.12 4.06
N LEU A 174 -6.02 11.55 4.60
CA LEU A 174 -6.97 10.69 5.31
C LEU A 174 -7.91 10.06 4.30
N ILE A 175 -7.77 8.77 4.03
CA ILE A 175 -8.55 8.10 2.98
C ILE A 175 -9.94 7.67 3.46
N ASP A 176 -10.19 7.65 4.76
CA ASP A 176 -11.50 7.36 5.36
C ASP A 176 -12.41 8.59 5.52
N TYR A 177 -11.93 9.76 5.09
CA TYR A 177 -12.69 11.01 5.15
C TYR A 177 -13.50 11.24 3.88
N ASP A 178 -14.75 11.65 4.06
CA ASP A 178 -15.68 12.08 3.01
C ASP A 178 -16.00 13.58 3.07
N LYS A 179 -15.25 14.31 3.90
CA LYS A 179 -15.37 15.74 4.16
C LYS A 179 -13.99 16.39 4.21
N ALA A 180 -13.95 17.68 3.90
CA ALA A 180 -12.71 18.44 3.91
C ALA A 180 -12.05 18.45 5.30
N TYR A 181 -10.73 18.56 5.31
CA TYR A 181 -9.92 18.66 6.54
C TYR A 181 -8.75 19.62 6.33
N THR A 182 -8.27 20.18 7.44
CA THR A 182 -7.19 21.17 7.50
C THR A 182 -5.88 20.55 7.98
N LYS A 183 -4.77 21.25 7.72
CA LYS A 183 -3.45 20.90 8.25
C LYS A 183 -3.44 20.83 9.78
N ASP A 184 -4.06 21.79 10.45
CA ASP A 184 -4.19 21.82 11.91
C ASP A 184 -4.95 20.61 12.47
N GLU A 185 -5.94 20.09 11.74
CA GLU A 185 -6.64 18.87 12.13
C GLU A 185 -5.75 17.63 11.97
N LEU A 186 -4.95 17.54 10.90
CA LEU A 186 -3.99 16.45 10.70
C LEU A 186 -2.92 16.40 11.80
N GLU A 187 -2.36 17.56 12.18
CA GLU A 187 -1.30 17.66 13.20
C GLU A 187 -1.77 17.19 14.59
N LYS A 188 -3.08 17.23 14.85
CA LYS A 188 -3.68 16.75 16.10
C LYS A 188 -3.88 15.23 16.12
N ILE A 189 -3.74 14.54 14.98
CA ILE A 189 -3.98 13.10 14.89
C ILE A 189 -2.75 12.33 15.36
N PRO A 190 -2.85 11.49 16.41
CA PRO A 190 -1.73 10.68 16.86
C PRO A 190 -1.26 9.72 15.76
N GLY A 191 0.04 9.77 15.46
CA GLY A 191 0.69 8.92 14.46
C GLY A 191 0.84 9.57 13.08
N VAL A 192 0.18 10.70 12.83
CA VAL A 192 0.35 11.47 11.58
C VAL A 192 1.48 12.49 11.78
N LYS A 193 2.43 12.50 10.84
CA LYS A 193 3.49 13.53 10.77
C LYS A 193 3.31 14.33 9.50
N VAL A 194 3.08 15.62 9.66
CA VAL A 194 2.89 16.56 8.57
C VAL A 194 4.24 17.15 8.15
N SER A 195 4.50 17.27 6.84
CA SER A 195 5.73 17.88 6.31
C SER A 195 5.48 19.30 5.79
N GLY A 196 6.55 20.03 5.46
CA GLY A 196 6.45 21.41 4.96
C GLY A 196 5.62 21.56 3.69
N SER A 197 5.52 20.51 2.86
CA SER A 197 4.73 20.51 1.63
C SER A 197 3.25 20.20 1.83
N GLN A 198 2.77 20.00 3.05
CA GLN A 198 1.36 19.76 3.31
C GLN A 198 0.50 21.02 3.00
N PRO A 199 -0.55 20.90 2.16
CA PRO A 199 -1.53 21.95 1.99
C PRO A 199 -2.25 22.32 3.29
N GLU A 200 -2.57 23.61 3.45
CA GLU A 200 -3.37 24.11 4.58
C GLU A 200 -4.76 23.45 4.67
N LYS A 201 -5.30 23.02 3.52
CA LYS A 201 -6.59 22.34 3.42
C LYS A 201 -6.59 21.32 2.30
N ILE A 202 -7.21 20.16 2.56
CA ILE A 202 -7.61 19.21 1.52
C ILE A 202 -9.12 19.30 1.37
N ASP A 203 -9.58 19.77 0.22
CA ASP A 203 -11.00 19.76 -0.13
C ASP A 203 -11.43 18.35 -0.50
N VAL A 204 -12.53 17.89 0.09
CA VAL A 204 -13.15 16.58 -0.23
C VAL A 204 -14.59 16.81 -0.64
N SER A 205 -14.97 16.26 -1.79
CA SER A 205 -16.31 16.42 -2.37
C SER A 205 -16.79 15.14 -3.05
N GLU A 206 -18.09 14.86 -3.00
CA GLU A 206 -18.70 13.75 -3.74
C GLU A 206 -18.48 13.93 -5.26
N TYR A 207 -18.01 12.89 -5.92
CA TYR A 207 -17.77 12.85 -7.36
C TYR A 207 -18.97 12.25 -8.08
N MET A 208 -19.85 13.12 -8.58
CA MET A 208 -21.18 12.76 -9.09
C MET A 208 -21.18 12.07 -10.45
N ASN A 209 -20.07 12.10 -11.20
CA ASN A 209 -20.03 11.65 -12.60
C ASN A 209 -20.00 10.11 -12.77
N LEU A 210 -20.19 9.33 -11.69
CA LEU A 210 -20.11 7.85 -11.71
C LEU A 210 -21.46 7.21 -11.38
N GLU A 211 -22.45 7.39 -12.25
CA GLU A 211 -23.84 6.95 -12.00
C GLU A 211 -23.98 5.43 -11.77
N CYS A 212 -23.15 4.61 -12.43
CA CYS A 212 -23.11 3.16 -12.25
C CYS A 212 -22.74 2.72 -10.83
N LEU A 213 -21.85 3.47 -10.16
CA LEU A 213 -21.46 3.20 -8.78
C LEU A 213 -22.64 3.50 -7.86
N ASN A 214 -23.31 4.64 -8.07
CA ASN A 214 -24.49 5.02 -7.30
C ASN A 214 -25.61 3.98 -7.43
N LYS A 215 -25.88 3.47 -8.65
CA LYS A 215 -26.82 2.36 -8.90
C LYS A 215 -26.44 1.07 -8.18
N SER A 216 -25.16 0.90 -7.86
CA SER A 216 -24.62 -0.28 -7.21
C SER A 216 -24.33 -0.06 -5.72
N ASN A 217 -24.90 0.98 -5.10
CA ASN A 217 -24.72 1.29 -3.68
C ASN A 217 -23.27 1.68 -3.31
N TYR A 218 -22.58 2.38 -4.21
CA TYR A 218 -21.26 2.95 -3.95
C TYR A 218 -21.24 4.44 -4.26
N LYS A 219 -20.48 5.21 -3.47
CA LYS A 219 -20.20 6.62 -3.73
C LYS A 219 -18.70 6.86 -3.81
N CYS A 220 -18.32 7.80 -4.67
CA CYS A 220 -16.94 8.21 -4.86
C CYS A 220 -16.72 9.62 -4.29
N TYR A 221 -15.64 9.82 -3.57
CA TYR A 221 -15.22 11.11 -3.03
C TYR A 221 -13.86 11.50 -3.60
N LYS A 222 -13.80 12.71 -4.13
CA LYS A 222 -12.58 13.32 -4.67
C LYS A 222 -11.90 14.10 -3.57
N HIS A 223 -10.66 13.74 -3.25
CA HIS A 223 -9.74 14.52 -2.44
C HIS A 223 -8.90 15.38 -3.37
N CYS A 224 -9.10 16.69 -3.31
CA CYS A 224 -8.48 17.61 -4.22
C CYS A 224 -7.08 18.00 -3.76
N LEU A 225 -6.06 17.62 -4.52
CA LEU A 225 -4.66 17.96 -4.25
C LEU A 225 -4.26 19.30 -4.89
N THR A 226 -5.04 19.78 -5.87
CA THR A 226 -4.79 20.97 -6.68
C THR A 226 -5.71 22.15 -6.36
N CYS A 227 -6.75 21.96 -5.54
CA CYS A 227 -7.73 23.00 -5.24
C CYS A 227 -7.12 24.02 -4.28
N LYS A 228 -6.74 25.19 -4.81
CA LYS A 228 -6.31 26.38 -4.04
C LYS A 228 -5.12 26.17 -3.11
N THR A 229 -4.08 25.53 -3.60
CA THR A 229 -2.80 25.61 -2.93
C THR A 229 -2.12 26.93 -3.30
N ASN A 230 -1.87 27.81 -2.32
CA ASN A 230 -0.84 28.87 -2.40
C ASN A 230 0.57 28.26 -2.42
N LEU A 231 0.73 27.10 -3.06
CA LEU A 231 2.00 26.42 -3.21
C LEU A 231 2.69 27.07 -4.39
N ASP A 232 3.62 27.97 -4.08
CA ASP A 232 4.47 28.64 -5.05
C ASP A 232 5.01 27.62 -6.06
N SER A 233 4.85 27.99 -7.32
CA SER A 233 4.69 27.06 -8.43
C SER A 233 5.96 26.36 -8.90
N SER A 234 7.13 26.65 -8.33
CA SER A 234 8.42 26.21 -8.85
C SER A 234 9.04 25.00 -8.14
N ASP A 235 8.61 24.65 -6.92
CA ASP A 235 9.46 23.81 -6.03
C ASP A 235 8.88 22.42 -5.70
N ILE A 236 7.69 22.07 -6.21
CA ILE A 236 6.95 20.86 -5.80
C ILE A 236 6.95 19.82 -6.91
N GLU A 237 8.13 19.27 -7.18
CA GLU A 237 8.27 18.03 -7.94
C GLU A 237 8.54 16.87 -6.98
N ASN A 238 7.90 15.72 -7.23
CA ASN A 238 8.14 14.46 -6.53
C ASN A 238 7.79 14.44 -5.03
N VAL A 239 6.66 15.04 -4.64
CA VAL A 239 6.17 14.95 -3.25
C VAL A 239 5.47 13.63 -3.01
N LYS A 240 5.90 12.87 -2.00
CA LYS A 240 5.32 11.57 -1.66
C LYS A 240 3.89 11.74 -1.15
N LEU A 241 2.96 10.87 -1.56
CA LEU A 241 1.65 10.76 -0.91
C LEU A 241 1.71 9.69 0.18
N LYS A 242 1.41 10.08 1.43
CA LYS A 242 1.23 9.19 2.57
C LYS A 242 -0.25 9.03 2.84
N LEU A 243 -0.74 7.80 2.79
CA LEU A 243 -2.16 7.51 2.94
C LEU A 243 -2.41 6.96 4.34
N PHE A 244 -3.29 7.60 5.08
CA PHE A 244 -3.60 7.27 6.46
C PHE A 244 -5.05 6.82 6.61
N ILE A 245 -5.25 5.82 7.46
CA ILE A 245 -6.58 5.29 7.78
C ILE A 245 -6.74 5.05 9.27
N ALA A 246 -7.96 5.22 9.81
CA ALA A 246 -8.21 4.97 11.22
C ALA A 246 -7.98 3.51 11.61
N THR A 247 -7.47 3.33 12.82
CA THR A 247 -7.28 2.05 13.51
C THR A 247 -8.20 1.93 14.72
N GLU A 248 -8.15 0.83 15.46
CA GLU A 248 -9.04 0.55 16.60
C GLU A 248 -8.94 1.54 17.78
N THR A 249 -7.92 2.42 17.83
CA THR A 249 -7.58 3.25 19.02
C THR A 249 -7.61 4.77 18.81
N ASN A 250 -8.42 5.29 17.86
CA ASN A 250 -8.37 6.70 17.40
C ASN A 250 -6.98 7.12 16.92
N ARG A 251 -6.16 6.13 16.56
CA ARG A 251 -4.87 6.35 15.91
C ARG A 251 -5.03 6.12 14.43
N TYR A 252 -4.19 6.80 13.67
CA TYR A 252 -4.06 6.56 12.25
C TYR A 252 -2.78 5.79 11.98
N SER A 253 -2.85 4.87 11.03
CA SER A 253 -1.67 4.20 10.49
C SER A 253 -1.51 4.56 9.02
N GLU A 254 -0.26 4.75 8.60
CA GLU A 254 0.09 4.86 7.19
C GLU A 254 -0.10 3.48 6.55
N ILE A 255 -0.89 3.39 5.49
CA ILE A 255 -1.02 2.16 4.70
C ILE A 255 0.20 2.00 3.80
N SER A 256 0.72 0.78 3.71
CA SER A 256 1.76 0.40 2.75
C SER A 256 1.09 -0.11 1.47
N LEU A 257 1.53 0.44 0.33
CA LEU A 257 1.08 0.01 -0.99
C LEU A 257 2.03 -1.05 -1.55
N HIS A 258 1.48 -2.03 -2.23
CA HIS A 258 2.21 -3.14 -2.85
C HIS A 258 1.74 -3.37 -4.28
N SER A 259 2.64 -3.86 -5.13
CA SER A 259 2.34 -4.10 -6.54
C SER A 259 1.37 -5.25 -6.77
N SER A 260 1.40 -6.28 -5.91
CA SER A 260 0.50 -7.42 -6.00
C SER A 260 0.07 -7.93 -4.63
N ASP A 261 -0.82 -8.91 -4.63
CA ASP A 261 -1.25 -9.65 -3.45
C ASP A 261 -0.35 -10.85 -3.10
N ASP A 262 0.81 -10.98 -3.77
CA ASP A 262 1.81 -11.98 -3.42
C ASP A 262 2.28 -11.76 -1.96
N ALA A 263 2.19 -12.82 -1.16
CA ALA A 263 2.64 -12.83 0.22
C ALA A 263 4.16 -12.56 0.33
N ASN A 264 4.91 -12.87 -0.74
CA ASN A 264 6.35 -12.61 -0.85
C ASN A 264 6.67 -11.23 -1.44
N ASP A 265 5.66 -10.45 -1.86
CA ASP A 265 5.87 -9.08 -2.30
C ASP A 265 6.10 -8.16 -1.09
N PHE A 266 7.38 -8.03 -0.73
CA PHE A 266 7.87 -7.08 0.26
C PHE A 266 8.22 -5.72 -0.35
N ASN A 267 7.99 -5.53 -1.66
CA ASN A 267 8.34 -4.32 -2.38
C ASN A 267 7.24 -3.27 -2.19
N ARG A 268 7.52 -2.28 -1.36
CA ARG A 268 6.59 -1.17 -1.17
C ARG A 268 6.57 -0.30 -2.43
N GLU A 269 5.37 -0.03 -2.91
CA GLU A 269 5.15 1.02 -3.89
C GLU A 269 5.03 2.37 -3.17
N HIS A 270 5.64 3.39 -3.76
CA HIS A 270 5.53 4.76 -3.32
C HIS A 270 4.90 5.57 -4.46
N ILE A 271 3.78 6.23 -4.15
CA ILE A 271 3.09 7.11 -5.09
C ILE A 271 3.47 8.56 -4.79
N TYR A 272 3.60 9.35 -5.86
CA TYR A 272 4.10 10.71 -5.80
C TYR A 272 3.14 11.65 -6.51
N TYR A 273 2.93 12.81 -5.89
CA TYR A 273 2.29 13.94 -6.52
C TYR A 273 3.22 14.55 -7.57
N GLU A 274 2.73 14.59 -8.81
CA GLU A 274 3.43 15.19 -9.95
C GLU A 274 2.57 16.34 -10.49
N LYS A 275 2.92 17.59 -10.15
CA LYS A 275 2.16 18.77 -10.57
C LYS A 275 2.25 18.97 -12.09
N GLY A 276 1.12 19.23 -12.74
CA GLY A 276 1.09 19.82 -14.08
C GLY A 276 1.48 18.92 -15.25
N LYS A 277 1.63 17.61 -15.04
CA LYS A 277 1.91 16.70 -16.17
C LYS A 277 0.68 16.46 -17.05
N THR A 278 -0.52 16.55 -16.50
CA THR A 278 -1.75 16.37 -17.28
C THR A 278 -2.84 17.38 -16.91
N LEU A 279 -3.60 17.82 -17.92
CA LEU A 279 -4.82 18.62 -17.76
C LEU A 279 -6.01 17.78 -17.28
N ASN A 280 -5.79 16.50 -16.96
CA ASN A 280 -6.84 15.55 -16.63
C ASN A 280 -7.12 15.53 -15.13
N ASP A 281 -8.35 15.86 -14.73
CA ASP A 281 -8.78 15.89 -13.33
C ASP A 281 -8.61 14.53 -12.64
N PHE A 282 -8.74 13.42 -13.39
CA PHE A 282 -8.62 12.06 -12.86
C PHE A 282 -7.21 11.64 -12.45
N GLU A 283 -6.18 12.32 -12.95
CA GLU A 283 -4.79 11.96 -12.68
C GLU A 283 -4.16 12.79 -11.57
N ASN A 284 -4.77 13.94 -11.26
CA ASN A 284 -4.26 14.91 -10.32
C ASN A 284 -4.87 14.80 -8.91
N ASN A 285 -5.90 13.98 -8.75
CA ASN A 285 -6.66 13.88 -7.51
C ASN A 285 -6.74 12.43 -7.02
N LEU A 286 -6.95 12.28 -5.72
CA LEU A 286 -7.22 10.99 -5.11
C LEU A 286 -8.74 10.77 -5.08
N TYR A 287 -9.19 9.61 -5.54
CA TYR A 287 -10.60 9.22 -5.52
C TYR A 287 -10.77 8.06 -4.54
N VAL A 288 -11.71 8.16 -3.60
CA VAL A 288 -11.99 7.10 -2.63
C VAL A 288 -13.43 6.66 -2.73
N ILE A 289 -13.66 5.34 -2.75
CA ILE A 289 -14.98 4.74 -2.91
C ILE A 289 -15.43 4.10 -1.61
N PHE A 290 -16.67 4.41 -1.22
CA PHE A 290 -17.34 3.90 -0.03
C PHE A 290 -18.63 3.18 -0.40
N TYR A 291 -19.03 2.21 0.41
CA TYR A 291 -20.34 1.57 0.30
C TYR A 291 -21.43 2.44 0.95
N TYR A 292 -22.56 2.58 0.26
CA TYR A 292 -23.70 3.40 0.64
C TYR A 292 -25.00 2.64 0.45
N GLU A 293 -25.79 2.47 1.49
CA GLU A 293 -27.12 1.86 1.38
C GLU A 293 -28.18 2.96 1.33
N GLN A 294 -29.02 2.97 0.28
CA GLN A 294 -30.14 3.91 0.14
C GLN A 294 -29.74 5.39 0.35
N ASN A 295 -28.62 5.81 -0.24
CA ASN A 295 -28.03 7.15 -0.10
C ASN A 295 -27.61 7.56 1.32
N LYS A 296 -27.55 6.63 2.27
CA LYS A 296 -27.00 6.86 3.61
C LYS A 296 -25.64 6.19 3.72
N LYS A 297 -24.67 6.91 4.29
CA LYS A 297 -23.34 6.36 4.56
C LYS A 297 -23.51 5.24 5.56
N GLY A 298 -23.20 4.04 5.12
CA GLY A 298 -23.39 2.84 5.91
C GLY A 298 -22.08 2.36 6.51
N ASP A 299 -21.20 1.83 5.67
CA ASP A 299 -19.87 1.41 6.08
C ASP A 299 -18.86 2.58 5.96
N PRO A 300 -18.23 3.03 7.05
CA PRO A 300 -17.28 4.13 7.00
C PRO A 300 -15.91 3.74 6.45
N ARG A 301 -15.69 2.45 6.21
CA ARG A 301 -14.42 1.93 5.68
C ARG A 301 -14.37 2.11 4.17
N PRO A 302 -13.33 2.78 3.63
CA PRO A 302 -13.03 2.76 2.20
C PRO A 302 -12.97 1.34 1.64
N VAL A 303 -13.64 1.13 0.51
CA VAL A 303 -13.60 -0.13 -0.25
C VAL A 303 -12.40 -0.11 -1.20
N LEU A 304 -12.11 1.05 -1.77
CA LEU A 304 -11.12 1.21 -2.82
C LEU A 304 -10.68 2.67 -2.88
N PHE A 305 -9.44 2.92 -3.30
CA PHE A 305 -9.04 4.24 -3.76
C PHE A 305 -8.32 4.17 -5.10
N SER A 306 -8.27 5.30 -5.81
CA SER A 306 -7.50 5.46 -7.03
C SER A 306 -6.69 6.76 -7.04
N TYR A 307 -5.50 6.66 -7.60
CA TYR A 307 -4.62 7.80 -7.88
C TYR A 307 -3.87 7.53 -9.19
N GLN A 308 -3.75 8.54 -10.06
CA GLN A 308 -3.12 8.39 -11.40
C GLN A 308 -3.65 7.17 -12.18
N LYS A 309 -4.97 6.98 -12.17
CA LYS A 309 -5.70 5.82 -12.74
C LYS A 309 -5.41 4.47 -12.07
N LYS A 310 -4.32 4.30 -11.33
CA LYS A 310 -4.08 3.06 -10.58
C LYS A 310 -5.11 2.88 -9.49
N VAL A 311 -5.55 1.65 -9.32
CA VAL A 311 -6.60 1.25 -8.38
C VAL A 311 -5.98 0.42 -7.27
N TYR A 312 -6.33 0.74 -6.02
CA TYR A 312 -5.82 0.05 -4.84
C TYR A 312 -6.96 -0.41 -3.94
N ARG A 313 -6.81 -1.62 -3.41
CA ARG A 313 -7.76 -2.23 -2.47
C ARG A 313 -7.04 -2.75 -1.21
N PRO A 314 -7.74 -2.91 -0.08
CA PRO A 314 -7.19 -3.65 1.04
C PRO A 314 -6.91 -5.10 0.64
N LEU A 315 -5.83 -5.69 1.17
CA LEU A 315 -5.50 -7.09 0.90
C LEU A 315 -6.57 -8.04 1.45
N ASN A 316 -6.94 -7.83 2.72
CA ASN A 316 -7.96 -8.56 3.47
C ASN A 316 -8.35 -7.74 4.72
N LEU A 317 -9.30 -8.24 5.52
CA LEU A 317 -9.77 -7.55 6.73
C LEU A 317 -8.68 -7.41 7.81
N ASN A 318 -7.82 -8.41 8.00
CA ASN A 318 -6.78 -8.40 9.04
C ASN A 318 -5.68 -7.37 8.78
N GLU A 319 -5.31 -7.20 7.50
CA GLU A 319 -4.29 -6.25 7.06
C GLU A 319 -4.89 -4.91 6.61
N TYR A 320 -6.20 -4.68 6.83
CA TYR A 320 -6.95 -3.55 6.28
C TYR A 320 -6.32 -2.18 6.59
N SER A 321 -5.80 -1.98 7.80
CA SER A 321 -5.15 -0.73 8.21
C SER A 321 -3.65 -0.65 7.88
N ARG A 322 -3.09 -1.65 7.19
CA ARG A 322 -1.64 -1.82 6.99
C ARG A 322 -1.22 -2.07 5.55
N LYS A 323 -1.85 -3.01 4.84
CA LYS A 323 -1.42 -3.47 3.50
C LYS A 323 -2.54 -3.33 2.48
N TRP A 324 -2.28 -2.50 1.47
CA TRP A 324 -3.13 -2.32 0.30
C TRP A 324 -2.36 -2.70 -0.95
N VAL A 325 -3.05 -3.28 -1.92
CA VAL A 325 -2.45 -3.84 -3.13
C VAL A 325 -3.03 -3.15 -4.36
N CYS A 326 -2.17 -2.88 -5.33
CA CYS A 326 -2.59 -2.43 -6.66
C CYS A 326 -3.41 -3.55 -7.31
N VAL A 327 -4.49 -3.20 -7.99
CA VAL A 327 -5.28 -4.16 -8.74
C VAL A 327 -4.78 -4.19 -10.17
N GLU A 328 -4.29 -5.34 -10.60
CA GLU A 328 -3.79 -5.53 -11.97
C GLU A 328 -4.91 -5.33 -13.01
N ASN A 329 -4.53 -4.78 -14.17
CA ASN A 329 -5.41 -4.60 -15.34
C ASN A 329 -6.72 -3.84 -15.02
N SER A 330 -6.66 -2.88 -14.09
CA SER A 330 -7.80 -2.07 -13.68
C SER A 330 -7.40 -0.60 -13.57
N ASP A 331 -7.88 0.21 -14.52
CA ASP A 331 -7.63 1.65 -14.55
C ASP A 331 -8.90 2.41 -14.19
N PHE A 332 -8.78 3.33 -13.24
CA PHE A 332 -9.83 4.28 -12.90
C PHE A 332 -9.92 5.35 -13.98
N ASN A 333 -10.96 5.27 -14.80
CA ASN A 333 -11.17 6.16 -15.94
C ASN A 333 -12.59 6.76 -15.94
N PRO A 334 -12.87 7.79 -16.75
CA PRO A 334 -14.20 8.41 -16.83
C PRO A 334 -15.29 7.43 -17.31
N ASP A 335 -14.93 6.44 -18.13
CA ASP A 335 -15.82 5.43 -18.69
C ASP A 335 -16.01 4.22 -17.77
N ILE A 336 -15.74 4.39 -16.47
CA ILE A 336 -15.76 3.34 -15.44
C ILE A 336 -17.06 2.53 -15.44
N CYS A 337 -18.15 3.15 -15.87
CA CYS A 337 -19.45 2.52 -15.94
C CYS A 337 -19.60 1.45 -17.02
N THR A 338 -18.62 1.34 -17.91
CA THR A 338 -18.49 0.25 -18.89
C THR A 338 -17.50 -0.83 -18.44
N ASP A 339 -16.73 -0.57 -17.38
CA ASP A 339 -15.77 -1.52 -16.83
C ASP A 339 -16.43 -2.44 -15.79
N PHE A 340 -16.83 -3.64 -16.24
CA PHE A 340 -17.37 -4.68 -15.38
C PHE A 340 -16.36 -5.19 -14.33
N ASN A 341 -15.06 -4.96 -14.54
CA ASN A 341 -14.03 -5.44 -13.64
C ASN A 341 -14.02 -4.66 -12.32
N LEU A 342 -14.13 -3.33 -12.38
CA LEU A 342 -14.14 -2.50 -11.16
C LEU A 342 -15.30 -2.84 -10.23
N LEU A 343 -16.52 -3.00 -10.77
CA LEU A 343 -17.68 -3.34 -9.94
C LEU A 343 -17.49 -4.71 -9.27
N LYS A 344 -16.89 -5.66 -9.98
CA LYS A 344 -16.55 -6.98 -9.42
C LYS A 344 -15.53 -6.85 -8.29
N ILE A 345 -14.51 -6.02 -8.44
CA ILE A 345 -13.50 -5.74 -7.41
C ILE A 345 -14.14 -5.10 -6.17
N LEU A 346 -14.95 -4.06 -6.35
CA LEU A 346 -15.68 -3.40 -5.27
C LEU A 346 -16.52 -4.39 -4.47
N LYS A 347 -17.24 -5.26 -5.18
CA LYS A 347 -18.07 -6.28 -4.53
C LYS A 347 -17.23 -7.34 -3.82
N GLY A 348 -16.11 -7.76 -4.41
CA GLY A 348 -15.16 -8.67 -3.78
C GLY A 348 -14.59 -8.12 -2.46
N VAL A 349 -14.24 -6.83 -2.43
CA VAL A 349 -13.78 -6.19 -1.20
C VAL A 349 -14.89 -6.11 -0.16
N SER A 350 -16.06 -5.64 -0.56
CA SER A 350 -17.20 -5.49 0.35
C SER A 350 -17.63 -6.84 0.94
N TYR A 351 -17.47 -7.94 0.18
CA TYR A 351 -17.73 -9.31 0.62
C TYR A 351 -16.85 -9.74 1.81
N PHE A 352 -15.55 -9.43 1.84
CA PHE A 352 -14.71 -9.86 2.98
C PHE A 352 -14.72 -8.87 4.16
N MET A 353 -15.29 -7.67 4.00
CA MET A 353 -15.27 -6.64 5.05
C MET A 353 -16.19 -6.95 6.23
N ASN A 354 -17.22 -7.77 6.03
CA ASN A 354 -18.27 -8.05 7.02
C ASN A 354 -18.52 -9.56 7.18
N PRO A 355 -17.52 -10.34 7.63
CA PRO A 355 -17.65 -11.79 7.70
C PRO A 355 -18.70 -12.22 8.74
N VAL A 356 -19.52 -13.19 8.36
CA VAL A 356 -20.49 -13.87 9.22
C VAL A 356 -19.84 -15.13 9.78
N ASN A 357 -19.62 -15.17 11.08
CA ASN A 357 -19.20 -16.38 11.78
C ASN A 357 -20.45 -17.06 12.39
N ILE A 358 -20.79 -18.26 11.91
CA ILE A 358 -21.96 -19.00 12.42
C ILE A 358 -21.65 -19.71 13.76
N ASP A 359 -20.38 -19.86 14.11
CA ASP A 359 -19.97 -20.45 15.40
C ASP A 359 -20.30 -19.51 16.58
N GLU A 360 -20.45 -18.21 16.30
CA GLU A 360 -20.85 -17.22 17.30
C GLU A 360 -22.25 -17.47 17.86
N ALA A 361 -23.13 -18.14 17.11
CA ALA A 361 -24.47 -18.46 17.62
C ALA A 361 -24.51 -19.81 18.37
N THR A 362 -23.62 -20.74 18.05
CA THR A 362 -23.63 -22.11 18.62
C THR A 362 -22.89 -22.19 19.95
N GLY A 363 -21.94 -21.29 20.22
CA GLY A 363 -21.20 -21.20 21.48
C GLY A 363 -21.87 -20.38 22.59
N ARG A 364 -22.99 -19.71 22.34
CA ARG A 364 -23.61 -18.76 23.29
C ARG A 364 -24.87 -19.35 23.93
N LYS A 365 -24.92 -19.37 25.27
CA LYS A 365 -26.19 -19.54 26.01
C LYS A 365 -27.00 -18.26 25.85
N ILE A 366 -28.04 -18.30 25.03
CA ILE A 366 -29.00 -17.20 24.91
C ILE A 366 -30.14 -17.48 25.89
N GLY A 367 -30.08 -16.87 27.09
CA GLY A 367 -31.05 -17.04 28.18
C GLY A 367 -30.47 -16.83 29.60
N ASP A 368 -31.34 -16.41 30.51
CA ASP A 368 -31.28 -16.06 31.96
C ASP A 368 -30.03 -15.47 32.64
N TYR A 369 -28.84 -15.40 32.04
CA TYR A 369 -27.79 -14.48 32.49
C TYR A 369 -27.05 -13.89 31.28
N GLY A 370 -27.04 -12.55 31.23
CA GLY A 370 -26.77 -11.72 30.05
C GLY A 370 -25.52 -12.06 29.25
N ILE A 371 -25.73 -12.40 27.98
CA ILE A 371 -24.72 -12.31 26.90
C ILE A 371 -25.40 -11.65 25.71
N THR A 372 -24.70 -10.72 25.06
CA THR A 372 -25.19 -9.86 23.98
C THR A 372 -25.59 -10.65 22.73
N ASP A 373 -26.72 -10.29 22.13
CA ASP A 373 -27.26 -10.73 20.83
C ASP A 373 -26.41 -10.27 19.63
N ARG A 374 -25.16 -9.86 19.86
CA ARG A 374 -24.27 -9.25 18.87
C ARG A 374 -22.85 -9.72 19.03
N TYR A 375 -22.10 -9.75 17.92
CA TYR A 375 -20.65 -9.88 17.92
C TYR A 375 -20.01 -8.82 17.03
N ILE A 376 -18.78 -8.45 17.38
CA ILE A 376 -18.01 -7.44 16.67
C ILE A 376 -17.20 -8.15 15.58
N THR A 377 -17.34 -7.72 14.33
CA THR A 377 -16.52 -8.22 13.22
C THR A 377 -15.26 -7.40 13.02
N HIS A 378 -15.34 -6.10 13.30
CA HIS A 378 -14.21 -5.18 13.19
C HIS A 378 -14.43 -3.93 14.04
N ARG A 379 -13.37 -3.46 14.71
CA ARG A 379 -13.34 -2.15 15.38
C ARG A 379 -12.66 -1.17 14.45
N PHE A 380 -13.36 -0.12 14.04
CA PHE A 380 -12.83 0.89 13.13
C PHE A 380 -12.97 2.24 13.81
N ASN A 381 -11.87 2.90 14.18
CA ASN A 381 -11.88 4.06 15.08
C ASN A 381 -12.55 3.78 16.46
N ASN A 382 -12.54 4.73 17.39
CA ASN A 382 -13.14 4.51 18.73
C ASN A 382 -14.67 4.59 18.75
N SER A 383 -15.28 5.14 17.69
CA SER A 383 -16.72 5.39 17.61
C SER A 383 -17.49 4.41 16.71
N THR A 384 -16.80 3.66 15.84
CA THR A 384 -17.44 2.72 14.92
C THR A 384 -17.01 1.30 15.22
N THR A 385 -17.93 0.51 15.76
CA THR A 385 -17.79 -0.95 15.77
C THR A 385 -18.73 -1.53 14.73
N VAL A 386 -18.18 -2.31 13.82
CA VAL A 386 -18.97 -3.11 12.90
C VAL A 386 -19.44 -4.36 13.64
N GLN A 387 -20.76 -4.52 13.72
CA GLN A 387 -21.39 -5.57 14.51
C GLN A 387 -22.42 -6.34 13.69
N ILE A 388 -22.52 -7.63 13.99
CA ILE A 388 -23.58 -8.51 13.48
C ILE A 388 -24.47 -8.88 14.65
N THR A 389 -25.78 -8.70 14.46
CA THR A 389 -26.84 -9.13 15.38
C THR A 389 -27.27 -10.54 15.03
N ILE A 390 -27.42 -11.38 16.04
CA ILE A 390 -27.90 -12.76 15.98
C ILE A 390 -29.27 -12.80 16.66
N LYS A 391 -30.29 -13.21 15.92
CA LYS A 391 -31.61 -13.49 16.46
C LYS A 391 -31.91 -14.99 16.41
N PRO A 392 -32.05 -15.67 17.56
CA PRO A 392 -32.58 -17.01 17.60
C PRO A 392 -34.11 -17.01 17.56
N ASP A 393 -34.69 -17.90 16.75
CA ASP A 393 -36.11 -18.24 16.78
C ASP A 393 -36.23 -19.74 17.13
N ASP A 394 -36.94 -20.06 18.21
CA ASP A 394 -37.18 -21.44 18.65
C ASP A 394 -38.34 -22.04 17.85
N LEU A 395 -38.05 -23.13 17.14
CA LEU A 395 -39.00 -23.83 16.27
C LEU A 395 -39.30 -25.25 16.83
N ASN A 396 -39.17 -25.40 18.15
CA ASN A 396 -39.34 -26.61 18.96
C ASN A 396 -38.26 -27.67 18.77
N CYS A 397 -38.13 -28.23 17.56
CA CYS A 397 -37.20 -29.33 17.28
C CYS A 397 -35.80 -28.86 16.87
N TYR A 398 -35.68 -27.58 16.55
CA TYR A 398 -34.47 -26.90 16.09
C TYR A 398 -34.56 -25.42 16.46
N ARG A 399 -33.39 -24.77 16.49
CA ARG A 399 -33.30 -23.32 16.59
C ARG A 399 -32.87 -22.75 15.26
N LYS A 400 -33.61 -21.76 14.76
CA LYS A 400 -33.20 -20.94 13.62
C LYS A 400 -32.39 -19.76 14.13
N TYR A 401 -31.23 -19.50 13.53
CA TYR A 401 -30.41 -18.34 13.82
C TYR A 401 -30.37 -17.42 12.61
N THR A 402 -30.72 -16.16 12.84
CA THR A 402 -30.72 -15.11 11.83
C THR A 402 -29.59 -14.12 12.12
N HIS A 403 -28.63 -14.02 11.21
CA HIS A 403 -27.58 -13.00 11.24
C HIS A 403 -28.01 -11.78 10.43
N SER A 404 -27.86 -10.59 11.00
CA SER A 404 -28.19 -9.32 10.37
C SER A 404 -27.20 -8.23 10.77
N THR A 405 -26.97 -7.26 9.91
CA THR A 405 -26.16 -6.07 10.20
C THR A 405 -27.02 -4.91 10.69
N THR A 406 -26.38 -3.92 11.31
CA THR A 406 -26.99 -2.59 11.44
C THR A 406 -27.17 -1.95 10.06
N PHE A 407 -28.22 -1.14 9.91
CA PHE A 407 -28.53 -0.41 8.67
C PHE A 407 -27.28 0.27 8.08
N GLY A 408 -27.02 0.06 6.79
CA GLY A 408 -25.86 0.60 6.08
C GLY A 408 -24.70 -0.37 5.86
N TYR A 409 -24.67 -1.51 6.56
CA TYR A 409 -23.64 -2.53 6.37
C TYR A 409 -24.21 -3.74 5.64
N ILE A 410 -23.41 -4.39 4.82
CA ILE A 410 -23.77 -5.66 4.16
C ILE A 410 -23.20 -6.86 4.91
N LEU A 411 -23.82 -8.03 4.76
CA LEU A 411 -23.19 -9.28 5.19
C LEU A 411 -22.23 -9.80 4.11
N GLY A 412 -21.17 -10.45 4.56
CA GLY A 412 -20.05 -10.87 3.74
C GLY A 412 -19.81 -12.37 3.75
N GLU A 413 -18.53 -12.73 3.75
CA GLU A 413 -18.01 -14.11 3.84
C GLU A 413 -18.64 -14.88 4.99
N VAL A 414 -19.16 -16.08 4.73
CA VAL A 414 -19.73 -16.96 5.77
C VAL A 414 -18.71 -17.99 6.19
N ASN A 415 -18.45 -18.10 7.50
CA ASN A 415 -17.46 -18.98 8.09
C ASN A 415 -18.09 -19.95 9.09
N HIS A 416 -17.61 -21.18 9.10
CA HIS A 416 -17.93 -22.23 10.07
C HIS A 416 -16.67 -23.03 10.42
N ASN A 417 -16.38 -23.20 11.70
CA ASN A 417 -15.18 -23.85 12.22
C ASN A 417 -13.89 -23.32 11.57
N GLY A 418 -13.81 -22.00 11.42
CA GLY A 418 -12.68 -21.31 10.77
C GLY A 418 -12.56 -21.53 9.26
N SER A 419 -13.51 -22.23 8.63
CA SER A 419 -13.51 -22.52 7.19
C SER A 419 -14.55 -21.65 6.46
N LYS A 420 -14.16 -21.09 5.32
CA LYS A 420 -15.05 -20.30 4.46
C LYS A 420 -16.04 -21.20 3.72
N LEU A 421 -17.30 -20.80 3.68
CA LEU A 421 -18.34 -21.46 2.89
C LEU A 421 -18.08 -21.35 1.38
N PHE A 422 -17.57 -20.19 0.95
CA PHE A 422 -17.13 -19.92 -0.42
C PHE A 422 -15.69 -19.41 -0.40
N GLU A 423 -14.85 -19.97 -1.25
CA GLU A 423 -13.42 -19.59 -1.34
C GLU A 423 -13.22 -18.15 -1.83
N SER A 424 -14.18 -17.60 -2.58
CA SER A 424 -14.12 -16.24 -3.12
C SER A 424 -15.52 -15.64 -3.39
N TYR A 425 -15.56 -14.32 -3.62
CA TYR A 425 -16.78 -13.63 -4.06
C TYR A 425 -17.31 -14.19 -5.39
N GLU A 426 -16.46 -14.58 -6.33
CA GLU A 426 -16.88 -15.19 -7.59
C GLU A 426 -17.60 -16.51 -7.37
N LYS A 427 -17.07 -17.35 -6.48
CA LYS A 427 -17.71 -18.63 -6.11
C LYS A 427 -19.06 -18.38 -5.47
N TYR A 428 -19.13 -17.46 -4.52
CA TYR A 428 -20.38 -17.01 -3.91
C TYR A 428 -21.37 -16.53 -4.98
N ASN A 429 -20.96 -15.57 -5.81
CA ASN A 429 -21.82 -14.95 -6.82
C ASN A 429 -22.31 -15.95 -7.87
N SER A 430 -21.48 -16.92 -8.25
CA SER A 430 -21.85 -18.01 -9.18
C SER A 430 -22.85 -19.01 -8.58
N SER A 431 -22.94 -19.08 -7.25
CA SER A 431 -23.90 -19.94 -6.55
C SER A 431 -25.30 -19.31 -6.42
N LEU A 432 -25.42 -18.00 -6.69
CA LEU A 432 -26.69 -17.28 -6.62
C LEU A 432 -27.58 -17.64 -7.81
N SER A 433 -28.89 -17.65 -7.57
CA SER A 433 -29.86 -17.74 -8.66
C SER A 433 -29.74 -16.52 -9.59
N THR A 434 -30.10 -16.68 -10.86
CA THR A 434 -29.93 -15.66 -11.92
C THR A 434 -30.48 -14.28 -11.55
N ASN A 435 -31.60 -14.23 -10.82
CA ASN A 435 -32.24 -12.99 -10.39
C ASN A 435 -31.58 -12.32 -9.17
N ARG A 436 -30.52 -12.93 -8.63
CA ARG A 436 -29.83 -12.48 -7.41
C ARG A 436 -28.34 -12.24 -7.62
N VAL A 437 -27.82 -12.48 -8.83
CA VAL A 437 -26.42 -12.25 -9.19
C VAL A 437 -26.04 -10.80 -8.89
N GLY A 438 -24.97 -10.62 -8.11
CA GLY A 438 -24.43 -9.33 -7.74
C GLY A 438 -25.05 -8.68 -6.51
N ASN A 439 -26.01 -9.32 -5.84
CA ASN A 439 -26.60 -8.80 -4.60
C ASN A 439 -25.91 -9.41 -3.38
N PHE A 440 -25.76 -8.59 -2.34
CA PHE A 440 -25.26 -9.05 -1.04
C PHE A 440 -26.38 -9.56 -0.15
N PRO A 441 -26.11 -10.55 0.71
CA PRO A 441 -27.09 -10.98 1.70
C PRO A 441 -27.34 -9.83 2.68
N SER A 442 -28.61 -9.49 2.90
CA SER A 442 -29.02 -8.65 4.03
C SER A 442 -29.35 -9.49 5.28
N MET A 443 -29.52 -10.81 5.09
CA MET A 443 -29.83 -11.76 6.15
C MET A 443 -29.28 -13.15 5.80
N ILE A 444 -28.83 -13.89 6.82
CA ILE A 444 -28.45 -15.31 6.71
C ILE A 444 -29.17 -16.12 7.79
N ASP A 445 -29.87 -17.16 7.35
CA ASP A 445 -30.66 -18.06 8.19
C ASP A 445 -30.09 -19.48 8.15
N TYR A 446 -29.96 -20.13 9.31
CA TYR A 446 -29.65 -21.57 9.40
C TYR A 446 -30.28 -22.20 10.65
N GLU A 447 -30.43 -23.52 10.63
CA GLU A 447 -31.01 -24.30 11.72
C GLU A 447 -29.90 -25.08 12.48
N ASN A 448 -30.13 -25.37 13.77
CA ASN A 448 -29.22 -26.19 14.58
C ASN A 448 -30.02 -27.20 15.42
N LYS A 449 -29.59 -28.47 15.42
CA LYS A 449 -30.12 -29.53 16.27
C LYS A 449 -29.14 -29.81 17.41
N ASN A 450 -29.62 -30.20 18.58
CA ASN A 450 -28.82 -30.34 19.81
C ASN A 450 -27.55 -31.21 19.71
N ASP A 451 -27.40 -32.02 18.65
CA ASP A 451 -26.23 -32.86 18.41
C ASP A 451 -25.53 -32.64 17.04
N ASN A 452 -26.04 -31.77 16.14
CA ASN A 452 -25.46 -31.51 14.81
C ASN A 452 -25.99 -30.20 14.18
N LEU A 453 -25.14 -29.48 13.44
CA LEU A 453 -25.54 -28.33 12.62
C LEU A 453 -26.33 -28.85 11.39
N ILE A 454 -27.60 -28.49 11.27
CA ILE A 454 -28.46 -28.91 10.16
C ILE A 454 -28.96 -27.64 9.46
N ILE A 455 -28.47 -27.36 8.25
CA ILE A 455 -28.99 -26.25 7.44
C ILE A 455 -30.11 -26.81 6.55
N GLU A 456 -31.36 -26.85 7.04
CA GLU A 456 -32.56 -27.26 6.28
C GLU A 456 -33.64 -26.17 6.26
N SER A 457 -34.61 -26.31 5.34
CA SER A 457 -35.90 -25.61 5.42
C SER A 457 -36.95 -26.59 5.94
N ALA A 458 -37.52 -26.29 7.09
CA ALA A 458 -38.46 -27.16 7.77
C ALA A 458 -39.86 -27.20 7.14
N ASP A 459 -40.11 -28.20 6.29
CA ASP A 459 -41.47 -28.69 6.05
C ASP A 459 -41.66 -30.02 6.79
N LYS A 460 -42.17 -29.89 8.03
CA LYS A 460 -42.73 -30.91 8.93
C LYS A 460 -41.72 -31.61 9.86
N CYS A 461 -41.94 -31.42 11.15
CA CYS A 461 -41.34 -32.15 12.26
C CYS A 461 -41.75 -33.63 12.28
N ASN A 462 -41.36 -34.40 11.25
CA ASN A 462 -41.46 -35.85 11.22
C ASN A 462 -40.62 -36.43 10.05
N GLU A 463 -39.29 -36.35 10.14
CA GLU A 463 -38.44 -37.17 9.27
C GLU A 463 -37.53 -38.11 10.08
N ARG A 464 -37.57 -39.36 9.63
CA ARG A 464 -36.88 -40.51 10.20
C ARG A 464 -35.38 -40.39 9.98
N ASN A 465 -34.63 -40.96 10.91
CA ASN A 465 -33.19 -41.13 10.85
C ASN A 465 -32.70 -41.52 9.45
N ASN A 466 -31.68 -40.80 8.99
CA ASN A 466 -30.92 -40.97 7.74
C ASN A 466 -31.51 -40.29 6.51
N VAL A 467 -31.09 -39.04 6.29
CA VAL A 467 -30.42 -38.55 5.06
C VAL A 467 -30.17 -37.04 5.27
N GLY A 468 -28.90 -36.64 5.46
CA GLY A 468 -28.53 -35.23 5.56
C GLY A 468 -28.32 -34.63 4.18
N VAL A 469 -29.19 -33.72 3.75
CA VAL A 469 -28.99 -32.85 2.59
C VAL A 469 -29.01 -31.41 3.08
N ILE A 470 -27.96 -30.64 2.75
CA ILE A 470 -27.78 -29.24 3.14
C ILE A 470 -28.58 -28.37 2.16
N VAL A 471 -29.54 -27.57 2.65
CA VAL A 471 -30.26 -26.53 1.90
C VAL A 471 -30.33 -25.23 2.70
N GLY A 472 -29.30 -24.37 2.60
CA GLY A 472 -29.34 -23.00 3.09
C GLY A 472 -30.09 -22.03 2.17
N VAL A 473 -30.95 -21.20 2.74
CA VAL A 473 -31.65 -20.11 2.05
C VAL A 473 -31.05 -18.77 2.47
N LEU A 474 -30.29 -18.13 1.59
CA LEU A 474 -29.92 -16.73 1.74
C LEU A 474 -31.13 -15.87 1.36
N SER A 475 -31.69 -15.14 2.31
CA SER A 475 -32.87 -14.28 2.08
C SER A 475 -32.43 -12.82 2.03
N ILE A 476 -32.62 -12.15 0.90
CA ILE A 476 -32.57 -10.68 0.83
C ILE A 476 -34.03 -10.21 0.84
N ILE A 477 -34.45 -9.52 1.90
CA ILE A 477 -35.80 -8.94 1.97
C ILE A 477 -35.83 -7.72 1.02
N GLY A 478 -36.32 -7.93 -0.20
CA GLY A 478 -36.87 -6.87 -1.04
C GLY A 478 -38.38 -6.86 -0.85
N VAL A 479 -38.93 -5.73 -0.36
CA VAL A 479 -40.38 -5.56 -0.24
C VAL A 479 -40.97 -5.52 -1.65
N VAL A 480 -41.55 -6.64 -2.09
CA VAL A 480 -42.49 -6.67 -3.21
C VAL A 480 -43.81 -7.17 -2.66
N ALA A 481 -44.81 -6.31 -2.73
CA ALA A 481 -46.17 -6.61 -2.32
C ALA A 481 -46.69 -7.86 -3.05
N GLY A 482 -47.06 -8.87 -2.28
CA GLY A 482 -47.91 -10.00 -2.72
C GLY A 482 -47.20 -11.12 -3.47
N GLY A 483 -47.04 -12.27 -2.80
CA GLY A 483 -46.83 -13.57 -3.45
C GLY A 483 -45.54 -14.28 -3.04
N VAL A 484 -45.66 -15.37 -2.29
CA VAL A 484 -44.56 -16.26 -1.90
C VAL A 484 -44.06 -16.99 -3.14
N ALA A 485 -42.85 -16.65 -3.61
CA ALA A 485 -42.12 -17.40 -4.61
C ALA A 485 -40.78 -17.87 -4.01
N GLY A 486 -40.69 -19.16 -3.70
CA GLY A 486 -39.46 -19.80 -3.22
C GLY A 486 -38.43 -19.95 -4.35
N ALA A 487 -37.19 -19.53 -4.10
CA ALA A 487 -36.07 -19.76 -5.01
C ALA A 487 -35.23 -20.95 -4.51
N VAL A 488 -35.08 -21.98 -5.35
CA VAL A 488 -34.27 -23.17 -5.07
C VAL A 488 -32.80 -22.90 -5.45
N TYR A 489 -31.88 -23.07 -4.49
CA TYR A 489 -30.43 -23.03 -4.72
C TYR A 489 -29.95 -24.35 -5.32
N LYS A 490 -29.05 -24.28 -6.31
CA LYS A 490 -28.38 -25.46 -6.88
C LYS A 490 -27.02 -25.63 -6.17
N PHE A 491 -26.92 -26.59 -5.26
CA PHE A 491 -25.69 -26.84 -4.50
C PHE A 491 -24.55 -27.32 -5.41
N PRO A 492 -23.34 -26.72 -5.34
CA PRO A 492 -22.15 -27.26 -5.98
C PRO A 492 -21.73 -28.60 -5.34
N GLU A 493 -21.14 -29.50 -6.14
CA GLU A 493 -20.55 -30.80 -5.71
C GLU A 493 -19.58 -30.70 -4.51
N PHE A 494 -19.07 -29.51 -4.19
CA PHE A 494 -18.20 -29.23 -3.06
C PHE A 494 -18.82 -29.60 -1.69
N PHE A 495 -20.14 -29.43 -1.50
CA PHE A 495 -20.82 -29.80 -0.25
C PHE A 495 -20.83 -31.31 0.01
N ARG A 496 -20.78 -32.15 -1.05
CA ARG A 496 -20.53 -33.59 -0.90
C ARG A 496 -19.13 -33.91 -0.41
N SER A 497 -18.15 -33.01 -0.62
CA SER A 497 -16.75 -33.24 -0.24
C SER A 497 -16.45 -32.93 1.22
N ILE A 498 -17.10 -31.91 1.81
CA ILE A 498 -17.03 -31.64 3.25
C ILE A 498 -17.58 -32.84 4.03
N TYR A 499 -18.65 -33.46 3.53
CA TYR A 499 -19.22 -34.69 4.09
C TYR A 499 -18.28 -35.91 3.95
N ARG A 500 -17.31 -35.90 3.03
CA ARG A 500 -16.32 -36.99 2.85
C ARG A 500 -15.02 -36.81 3.64
N ARG A 501 -14.72 -35.61 4.15
CA ARG A 501 -13.52 -35.36 4.99
C ARG A 501 -13.76 -35.45 6.49
N ILE A 502 -15.03 -35.62 6.91
CA ILE A 502 -15.45 -35.61 8.32
C ILE A 502 -15.88 -37.02 8.81
N ASN A 503 -15.69 -38.07 7.99
CA ASN A 503 -15.71 -39.46 8.47
C ASN A 503 -14.30 -40.04 8.55
#